data_AF-A0A7S2DF74-F1
#
_entry.id   AF-A0A7S2DF74-F1
#
_cell.length_a   1.000
_cell.length_b   1.000
_cell.length_c   1.000
_cell.angle_alpha   90.00
_cell.angle_beta   90.00
_cell.angle_gamma   90.00
#
_symmetry.space_group_name_H-M   'P 1'
#
loop_
_entity.id
_entity.type
_entity.pdbx_description
1 polymer ?
#
loop_
_entity_poly.entity_id
_entity_poly.type
_entity_poly.pdbx_seq_one_letter_code
_entity_poly.pdbx_strand_id
1 'polypeptide(L)'
;SSLEQERTRLQDLLKRATAEANAKKQAVELITAEAERAKAALAAAKQNEGGGGGGSANNRGAVDSGMRSEQQSKVRQLEEELAKRGKELEEAKHAAALSDKERQRMGKELGDAQKLAADSRRQAEEARKGAAAAAEKADAESRRLQEALKAAEARAAKASEAASEAKKEASEAKGKLANEERAHAATRADLEVT
;
A
#
# COMPACT_ATOMS: atom_id res chain seq x y z
N SER A 1 5.13 4.05 -7.26
CA SER A 1 5.65 2.67 -7.12
C SER A 1 4.62 1.67 -7.62
N SER A 2 4.98 0.38 -7.82
CA SER A 2 4.03 -0.68 -8.23
C SER A 2 2.83 -0.78 -7.28
N LEU A 3 3.07 -0.69 -5.97
CA LEU A 3 2.04 -0.72 -4.92
C LEU A 3 1.08 0.48 -4.98
N GLU A 4 1.56 1.67 -5.36
CA GLU A 4 0.70 2.85 -5.52
C GLU A 4 -0.19 2.75 -6.77
N GLN A 5 0.32 2.17 -7.85
CA GLN A 5 -0.45 1.90 -9.05
C GLN A 5 -1.54 0.86 -8.78
N GLU A 6 -1.19 -0.21 -8.07
CA GLU A 6 -2.15 -1.26 -7.67
C GLU A 6 -3.21 -0.73 -6.71
N ARG A 7 -2.84 0.10 -5.72
CA ARG A 7 -3.80 0.80 -4.85
C ARG A 7 -4.79 1.64 -5.65
N THR A 8 -4.30 2.41 -6.62
CA THR A 8 -5.14 3.27 -7.46
C THR A 8 -6.11 2.43 -8.30
N ARG A 9 -5.60 1.35 -8.91
CA ARG A 9 -6.42 0.39 -9.65
C ARG A 9 -7.52 -0.23 -8.77
N LEU A 10 -7.18 -0.69 -7.56
CA LEU A 10 -8.15 -1.26 -6.62
C LEU A 10 -9.20 -0.23 -6.15
N GLN A 11 -8.80 1.03 -5.92
CA GLN A 11 -9.73 2.11 -5.60
C GLN A 11 -10.73 2.38 -6.73
N ASP A 12 -10.27 2.39 -7.99
CA ASP A 12 -11.14 2.62 -9.14
C ASP A 12 -12.08 1.44 -9.39
N LEU A 13 -11.60 0.20 -9.22
CA LEU A 13 -12.44 -1.00 -9.26
C LEU A 13 -13.51 -0.97 -8.16
N LEU A 14 -13.15 -0.59 -6.93
CA LEU A 14 -14.09 -0.49 -5.83
C LEU A 14 -15.17 0.58 -6.07
N LYS A 15 -14.80 1.73 -6.65
CA LYS A 15 -15.77 2.77 -7.05
C LYS A 15 -16.78 2.23 -8.07
N ARG A 16 -16.31 1.52 -9.09
CA ARG A 16 -17.17 0.90 -10.12
C ARG A 16 -18.07 -0.17 -9.52
N ALA A 17 -17.53 -1.08 -8.71
CA ALA A 17 -18.31 -2.12 -8.03
C ALA A 17 -19.36 -1.53 -7.07
N THR A 18 -19.04 -0.40 -6.42
CA THR A 18 -20.00 0.32 -5.57
C THR A 18 -21.13 0.94 -6.38
N ALA A 19 -20.80 1.58 -7.51
CA ALA A 19 -21.81 2.14 -8.41
C ALA A 19 -22.74 1.03 -8.96
N GLU A 20 -22.18 -0.12 -9.34
CA GLU A 20 -22.95 -1.26 -9.83
C GLU A 20 -23.87 -1.85 -8.75
N ALA A 21 -23.36 -2.05 -7.53
CA ALA A 21 -24.17 -2.54 -6.41
C ALA A 21 -25.34 -1.59 -6.11
N ASN A 22 -25.10 -0.28 -6.12
CA ASN A 22 -26.15 0.72 -5.94
C ASN A 22 -27.19 0.70 -7.07
N ALA A 23 -26.75 0.57 -8.32
CA ALA A 23 -27.66 0.45 -9.46
C ALA A 23 -28.56 -0.79 -9.35
N LYS A 24 -28.00 -1.94 -8.96
CA LYS A 24 -28.77 -3.18 -8.74
C LYS A 24 -29.74 -3.05 -7.57
N LYS A 25 -29.37 -2.35 -6.50
CA LYS A 25 -30.27 -2.05 -5.39
C LYS A 25 -31.46 -1.20 -5.83
N GLN A 26 -31.21 -0.14 -6.61
CA GLN A 26 -32.28 0.70 -7.18
C GLN A 26 -33.19 -0.11 -8.12
N ALA A 27 -32.63 -1.01 -8.92
CA ALA A 27 -33.42 -1.90 -9.78
C ALA A 27 -34.36 -2.82 -8.96
N VAL A 28 -33.88 -3.39 -7.85
CA VAL A 28 -34.70 -4.18 -6.93
C VAL A 28 -35.83 -3.34 -6.31
N GLU A 29 -35.54 -2.10 -5.90
CA GLU A 29 -36.54 -1.19 -5.35
C GLU A 29 -37.65 -0.87 -6.37
N LEU A 30 -37.28 -0.61 -7.63
CA LEU A 30 -38.23 -0.35 -8.73
C LEU A 30 -39.11 -1.58 -9.03
N ILE A 31 -38.50 -2.77 -9.17
CA ILE A 31 -39.25 -4.01 -9.43
C ILE A 31 -40.18 -4.34 -8.26
N THR A 32 -39.75 -4.07 -7.03
CA THR A 32 -40.60 -4.25 -5.84
C THR A 32 -41.81 -3.32 -5.89
N ALA A 33 -41.62 -2.05 -6.24
CA ALA A 33 -42.72 -1.10 -6.38
C ALA A 33 -43.70 -1.52 -7.51
N GLU A 34 -43.18 -2.03 -8.63
CA GLU A 34 -44.01 -2.57 -9.72
C GLU A 34 -44.80 -3.81 -9.29
N ALA A 35 -44.19 -4.73 -8.55
CA ALA A 35 -44.85 -5.92 -8.02
C ALA A 35 -45.98 -5.55 -7.04
N GLU A 36 -45.77 -4.57 -6.16
CA GLU A 36 -46.81 -4.10 -5.24
C GLU A 36 -47.97 -3.41 -5.97
N ARG A 37 -47.70 -2.66 -7.05
CA ARG A 37 -48.75 -2.10 -7.91
C ARG A 37 -49.57 -3.19 -8.60
N ALA A 38 -48.91 -4.22 -9.15
CA ALA A 38 -49.60 -5.37 -9.76
C ALA A 38 -50.45 -6.12 -8.74
N LYS A 39 -49.95 -6.27 -7.50
CA LYS A 39 -50.68 -6.90 -6.39
C LYS A 39 -51.92 -6.11 -5.99
N ALA A 40 -51.81 -4.78 -5.89
CA ALA A 40 -52.94 -3.91 -5.61
C ALA A 40 -53.99 -3.95 -6.73
N ALA A 41 -53.56 -3.96 -8.00
CA ALA A 41 -54.45 -4.09 -9.15
C ALA A 41 -55.19 -5.44 -9.15
N LEU A 42 -54.50 -6.53 -8.82
CA LEU A 42 -55.09 -7.86 -8.67
C LEU A 42 -56.13 -7.89 -7.53
N ALA A 43 -55.82 -7.28 -6.38
CA ALA A 43 -56.76 -7.20 -5.26
C ALA A 43 -58.04 -6.42 -5.64
N ALA A 44 -57.89 -5.30 -6.36
CA ALA A 44 -59.02 -4.52 -6.86
C ALA A 44 -59.86 -5.28 -7.90
N ALA A 45 -59.20 -6.02 -8.81
CA ALA A 45 -59.89 -6.85 -9.80
C ALA A 45 -60.69 -7.98 -9.14
N LYS A 46 -60.13 -8.64 -8.11
CA LYS A 46 -60.80 -9.69 -7.34
C LYS A 46 -61.99 -9.19 -6.51
N GLN A 47 -61.91 -7.98 -5.96
CA GLN A 47 -63.05 -7.37 -5.25
C GLN A 47 -64.23 -7.08 -6.21
N ASN A 48 -63.94 -6.71 -7.46
CA ASN A 48 -64.98 -6.47 -8.48
C ASN A 48 -65.64 -7.76 -9.00
N GLU A 49 -65.00 -8.93 -8.89
CA GLU A 49 -65.65 -10.23 -9.15
C GLU A 49 -66.66 -10.62 -8.06
N GLY A 50 -66.50 -10.14 -6.83
CA GLY A 50 -67.38 -10.45 -5.69
C GLY A 50 -68.55 -9.48 -5.48
N GLY A 51 -68.51 -8.28 -6.08
CA GLY A 51 -69.50 -7.20 -5.86
C GLY A 51 -70.77 -7.25 -6.70
N GLY A 52 -70.89 -8.20 -7.64
CA GLY A 52 -71.98 -8.27 -8.63
C GLY A 52 -73.28 -8.91 -8.12
N GLY A 53 -73.69 -8.63 -6.88
CA GLY A 53 -74.96 -9.09 -6.32
C GLY A 53 -76.01 -7.98 -6.32
N GLY A 54 -76.66 -7.68 -7.46
CA GLY A 54 -77.77 -6.72 -7.44
C GLY A 54 -78.31 -6.25 -8.79
N GLY A 55 -79.37 -6.91 -9.26
CA GLY A 55 -80.48 -6.23 -9.94
C GLY A 55 -80.48 -6.19 -11.48
N SER A 56 -81.14 -7.16 -12.11
CA SER A 56 -82.27 -6.99 -13.07
C SER A 56 -82.27 -8.09 -14.13
N ALA A 57 -83.36 -8.84 -14.21
CA ALA A 57 -83.46 -10.18 -14.79
C ALA A 57 -83.95 -10.26 -16.26
N ASN A 58 -83.98 -9.17 -17.02
CA ASN A 58 -84.50 -9.20 -18.39
C ASN A 58 -83.37 -8.84 -19.38
N ASN A 59 -82.96 -9.80 -20.23
CA ASN A 59 -81.94 -9.72 -21.30
C ASN A 59 -80.43 -9.66 -20.93
N ARG A 60 -80.01 -9.91 -19.68
CA ARG A 60 -78.58 -9.84 -19.30
C ARG A 60 -77.76 -11.12 -19.41
N GLY A 61 -78.34 -12.30 -19.57
CA GLY A 61 -77.61 -13.58 -19.43
C GLY A 61 -76.37 -13.77 -20.33
N ALA A 62 -76.41 -13.27 -21.58
CA ALA A 62 -75.28 -13.34 -22.51
C ALA A 62 -74.28 -12.17 -22.37
N VAL A 63 -74.77 -11.00 -21.94
CA VAL A 63 -73.93 -9.81 -21.69
C VAL A 63 -73.18 -9.96 -20.36
N ASP A 64 -73.84 -10.50 -19.33
CA ASP A 64 -73.25 -10.83 -18.03
C ASP A 64 -72.28 -12.02 -18.13
N SER A 65 -72.46 -12.96 -19.06
CA SER A 65 -71.50 -14.05 -19.26
C SER A 65 -70.25 -13.57 -20.01
N GLY A 66 -70.41 -12.69 -21.00
CA GLY A 66 -69.30 -12.00 -21.68
C GLY A 66 -68.47 -11.15 -20.71
N MET A 67 -69.12 -10.28 -19.93
CA MET A 67 -68.43 -9.42 -18.96
C MET A 67 -67.72 -10.22 -17.84
N ARG A 68 -68.33 -11.32 -17.36
CA ARG A 68 -67.66 -12.22 -16.40
C ARG A 68 -66.46 -12.93 -17.01
N SER A 69 -66.54 -13.37 -18.27
CA SER A 69 -65.41 -14.00 -18.95
C SER A 69 -64.27 -13.02 -19.18
N GLU A 70 -64.56 -11.76 -19.51
CA GLU A 70 -63.57 -10.70 -19.65
C GLU A 70 -62.92 -10.33 -18.31
N GLN A 71 -63.69 -10.24 -17.23
CA GLN A 71 -63.16 -10.02 -15.87
C GLN A 71 -62.26 -11.17 -15.41
N GLN A 72 -62.67 -12.43 -15.62
CA GLN A 72 -61.82 -13.59 -15.31
C GLN A 72 -60.55 -13.62 -16.15
N SER A 73 -60.63 -13.27 -17.44
CA SER A 73 -59.45 -13.14 -18.30
C SER A 73 -58.49 -12.09 -17.76
N LYS A 74 -59.00 -10.95 -17.31
CA LYS A 74 -58.20 -9.87 -16.72
C LYS A 74 -57.56 -10.25 -15.38
N VAL A 75 -58.26 -11.00 -14.52
CA VAL A 75 -57.68 -11.52 -13.28
C VAL A 75 -56.54 -12.50 -13.58
N ARG A 76 -56.73 -13.43 -14.52
CA ARG A 76 -55.67 -14.38 -14.94
C ARG A 76 -54.44 -13.66 -15.51
N GLN A 77 -54.64 -12.65 -16.35
CA GLN A 77 -53.55 -11.82 -16.88
C GLN A 77 -52.76 -11.13 -15.77
N LEU A 78 -53.45 -10.57 -14.77
CA LEU A 78 -52.80 -9.93 -13.61
C LEU A 78 -52.07 -10.96 -12.71
N GLU A 79 -52.59 -12.18 -12.58
CA GLU A 79 -51.91 -13.26 -11.84
C GLU A 79 -50.63 -13.72 -12.57
N GLU A 80 -50.68 -13.88 -13.89
CA GLU A 80 -49.51 -14.20 -14.72
C GLU A 80 -48.46 -13.08 -14.67
N GLU A 81 -48.89 -11.82 -14.75
CA GLU A 81 -48.01 -10.67 -14.63
C GLU A 81 -47.33 -10.63 -13.25
N LEU A 82 -48.10 -10.84 -12.17
CA LEU A 82 -47.55 -10.86 -10.80
C LEU A 82 -46.57 -12.02 -10.60
N ALA A 83 -46.85 -13.19 -11.16
CA ALA A 83 -45.93 -14.33 -11.14
C ALA A 83 -44.63 -14.03 -11.91
N LYS A 84 -44.73 -13.37 -13.06
CA LYS A 84 -43.57 -12.93 -13.84
C LYS A 84 -42.73 -11.91 -13.06
N ARG A 85 -43.37 -10.88 -12.48
CA ARG A 85 -42.68 -9.88 -11.63
C ARG A 85 -42.05 -10.47 -10.38
N GLY A 86 -42.67 -11.50 -9.79
CA GLY A 86 -42.10 -12.25 -8.67
C GLY A 86 -40.78 -12.95 -9.04
N LYS A 87 -40.71 -13.57 -10.23
CA LYS A 87 -39.46 -14.17 -10.72
C LYS A 87 -38.39 -13.11 -11.01
N GLU A 88 -38.75 -12.03 -11.70
CA GLU A 88 -37.85 -10.91 -12.00
C GLU A 88 -37.28 -10.29 -10.70
N LEU A 89 -38.10 -10.19 -9.64
CA LEU A 89 -37.67 -9.69 -8.33
C LEU A 89 -36.64 -10.61 -7.66
N GLU A 90 -36.86 -11.92 -7.67
CA GLU A 90 -35.92 -12.87 -7.08
C GLU A 90 -34.58 -12.90 -7.83
N GLU A 91 -34.61 -12.85 -9.16
CA GLU A 91 -33.40 -12.73 -9.98
C GLU A 91 -32.65 -11.42 -9.70
N ALA A 92 -33.37 -10.29 -9.60
CA ALA A 92 -32.77 -8.99 -9.29
C ALA A 92 -32.16 -8.96 -7.88
N LYS A 93 -32.83 -9.52 -6.86
CA LYS A 93 -32.29 -9.64 -5.50
C LYS A 93 -31.03 -10.49 -5.48
N HIS A 94 -31.02 -11.62 -6.19
CA HIS A 94 -29.85 -12.48 -6.29
C HIS A 94 -28.68 -11.74 -6.96
N ALA A 95 -28.93 -11.03 -8.06
CA ALA A 95 -27.91 -10.23 -8.74
C ALA A 95 -27.36 -9.10 -7.86
N ALA A 96 -28.22 -8.41 -7.09
CA ALA A 96 -27.80 -7.39 -6.14
C ALA A 96 -26.92 -7.98 -5.02
N ALA A 97 -27.31 -9.14 -4.46
CA ALA A 97 -26.54 -9.82 -3.43
C ALA A 97 -25.15 -10.26 -3.91
N LEU A 98 -25.03 -10.75 -5.15
CA LEU A 98 -23.74 -11.08 -5.75
C LEU A 98 -22.84 -9.84 -5.92
N SER A 99 -23.42 -8.75 -6.40
CA SER A 99 -22.68 -7.49 -6.58
C SER A 99 -22.20 -6.90 -5.26
N ASP A 100 -23.01 -6.99 -4.19
CA ASP A 100 -22.59 -6.57 -2.85
C ASP A 100 -21.45 -7.43 -2.29
N LYS A 101 -21.48 -8.75 -2.52
CA LYS A 101 -20.36 -9.63 -2.14
C LYS A 101 -19.07 -9.25 -2.86
N GLU A 102 -19.15 -8.93 -4.14
CA GLU A 102 -18.00 -8.50 -4.92
C GLU A 102 -17.46 -7.16 -4.44
N ARG A 103 -18.34 -6.18 -4.17
CA ARG A 103 -17.97 -4.90 -3.56
C ARG A 103 -17.25 -5.09 -2.22
N GLN A 104 -17.75 -5.98 -1.36
CA GLN A 104 -17.11 -6.30 -0.08
C GLN A 104 -15.74 -6.96 -0.26
N ARG A 105 -15.61 -7.87 -1.22
CA ARG A 105 -14.34 -8.54 -1.55
C ARG A 105 -13.31 -7.52 -2.03
N MET A 106 -13.66 -6.65 -2.98
CA MET A 106 -12.80 -5.57 -3.46
C MET A 106 -12.40 -4.60 -2.33
N GLY A 107 -13.33 -4.32 -1.41
CA GLY A 107 -13.03 -3.51 -0.23
C GLY A 107 -11.98 -4.13 0.70
N LYS A 108 -12.04 -5.46 0.91
CA LYS A 108 -11.03 -6.20 1.69
C LYS A 108 -9.66 -6.20 0.99
N GLU A 109 -9.63 -6.52 -0.29
CA GLU A 109 -8.40 -6.52 -1.10
C GLU A 109 -7.70 -5.16 -1.06
N LEU A 110 -8.46 -4.06 -1.18
CA LEU A 110 -7.91 -2.71 -1.04
C LEU A 110 -7.34 -2.45 0.37
N GLY A 111 -8.03 -2.89 1.42
CA GLY A 111 -7.56 -2.75 2.80
C GLY A 111 -6.27 -3.51 3.07
N ASP A 112 -6.14 -4.72 2.55
CA ASP A 112 -4.94 -5.53 2.70
C ASP A 112 -3.76 -4.94 1.91
N ALA A 113 -4.00 -4.45 0.69
CA ALA A 113 -2.98 -3.74 -0.10
C ALA A 113 -2.46 -2.48 0.63
N GLN A 114 -3.34 -1.74 1.31
CA GLN A 114 -2.94 -0.56 2.09
C GLN A 114 -2.08 -0.92 3.30
N LYS A 115 -2.39 -2.01 4.00
CA LYS A 115 -1.58 -2.52 5.12
C LYS A 115 -0.20 -2.94 4.64
N LEU A 116 -0.14 -3.74 3.57
CA LEU A 116 1.12 -4.19 2.99
C LEU A 116 2.01 -3.02 2.55
N ALA A 117 1.42 -1.99 1.93
CA ALA A 117 2.14 -0.79 1.53
C ALA A 117 2.67 0.00 2.75
N ALA A 118 1.90 0.09 3.84
CA ALA A 118 2.32 0.74 5.07
C ALA A 118 3.48 -0.02 5.76
N ASP A 119 3.39 -1.35 5.82
CA ASP A 119 4.41 -2.20 6.42
C ASP A 119 5.71 -2.19 5.60
N SER A 120 5.61 -2.26 4.27
CA SER A 120 6.76 -2.12 3.38
C SER A 120 7.46 -0.77 3.56
N ARG A 121 6.70 0.32 3.74
CA ARG A 121 7.26 1.64 4.01
C ARG A 121 7.99 1.70 5.36
N ARG A 122 7.43 1.08 6.41
CA ARG A 122 8.09 0.99 7.73
C ARG A 122 9.41 0.23 7.65
N GLN A 123 9.40 -0.94 7.00
CA GLN A 123 10.62 -1.74 6.81
C GLN A 123 11.70 -0.97 6.02
N ALA A 124 11.31 -0.26 4.96
CA ALA A 124 12.25 0.57 4.20
C ALA A 124 12.83 1.71 5.04
N GLU A 125 12.03 2.33 5.92
CA GLU A 125 12.48 3.39 6.81
C GLU A 125 13.42 2.86 7.91
N GLU A 126 13.13 1.70 8.48
CA GLU A 126 14.00 1.01 9.44
C GLU A 126 15.34 0.62 8.82
N ALA A 127 15.32 0.05 7.61
CA ALA A 127 16.53 -0.27 6.87
C ALA A 127 17.37 0.98 6.57
N ARG A 128 16.73 2.09 6.20
CA ARG A 128 17.42 3.37 5.97
C ARG A 128 18.06 3.91 7.26
N LYS A 129 17.36 3.84 8.39
CA LYS A 129 17.90 4.25 9.70
C LYS A 129 19.07 3.37 10.12
N GLY A 130 18.97 2.05 9.92
CA GLY A 130 20.06 1.11 10.20
C GLY A 130 21.29 1.37 9.33
N ALA A 131 21.11 1.61 8.03
CA ALA A 131 22.19 1.95 7.11
C ALA A 131 22.87 3.28 7.48
N ALA A 132 22.10 4.30 7.87
CA ALA A 132 22.64 5.58 8.32
C ALA A 132 23.49 5.43 9.58
N ALA A 133 23.03 4.66 10.57
CA ALA A 133 23.79 4.39 11.79
C ALA A 133 25.10 3.61 11.52
N ALA A 134 25.07 2.65 10.58
CA ALA A 134 26.27 1.93 10.17
C ALA A 134 27.28 2.84 9.46
N ALA A 135 26.80 3.74 8.60
CA ALA A 135 27.64 4.74 7.93
C ALA A 135 28.28 5.71 8.94
N GLU A 136 27.51 6.22 9.90
CA GLU A 136 28.03 7.11 10.95
C GLU A 136 29.13 6.45 11.78
N LYS A 137 28.95 5.17 12.13
CA LYS A 137 29.97 4.40 12.86
C LYS A 137 31.26 4.22 12.04
N ALA A 138 31.12 3.90 10.74
CA ALA A 138 32.27 3.76 9.85
C ALA A 138 33.02 5.10 9.66
N ASP A 139 32.29 6.22 9.54
CA ASP A 139 32.87 7.55 9.45
C ASP A 139 33.62 7.93 10.73
N ALA A 140 33.06 7.63 11.90
CA ALA A 140 33.71 7.87 13.18
C ALA A 140 35.01 7.07 13.33
N GLU A 141 35.00 5.79 12.92
CA GLU A 141 36.19 4.94 12.93
C GLU A 141 37.25 5.42 11.94
N SER A 142 36.84 5.83 10.74
CA SER A 142 37.73 6.41 9.73
C SER A 142 38.42 7.67 10.24
N ARG A 143 37.69 8.58 10.90
CA ARG A 143 38.26 9.78 11.53
C ARG A 143 39.28 9.42 12.60
N ARG A 144 38.95 8.47 13.48
CA ARG A 144 39.87 8.01 14.53
C ARG A 144 41.15 7.41 13.95
N LEU A 145 41.05 6.63 12.88
CA LEU A 145 42.20 6.05 12.19
C LEU A 145 43.06 7.14 11.52
N GLN A 146 42.44 8.15 10.91
CA GLN A 146 43.17 9.29 10.34
C GLN A 146 43.91 10.09 11.42
N GLU A 147 43.29 10.33 12.58
CA GLU A 147 43.94 10.99 13.71
C GLU A 147 45.11 10.16 14.25
N ALA A 148 44.93 8.84 14.38
CA ALA A 148 45.99 7.93 14.78
C ALA A 148 47.16 7.91 13.77
N LEU A 149 46.86 7.94 12.47
CA LEU A 149 47.85 8.02 11.40
C LEU A 149 48.65 9.33 11.48
N LYS A 150 47.97 10.47 11.59
CA LYS A 150 48.63 11.78 11.77
C LYS A 150 49.53 11.81 13.00
N ALA A 151 49.09 11.21 14.10
CA ALA A 151 49.90 11.11 15.31
C ALA A 151 51.13 10.20 15.12
N ALA A 152 50.99 9.10 14.38
CA ALA A 152 52.09 8.20 14.05
C ALA A 152 53.11 8.88 13.10
N GLU A 153 52.64 9.59 12.08
CA GLU A 153 53.47 10.39 11.16
C GLU A 153 54.27 11.46 11.92
N ALA A 154 53.62 12.18 12.84
CA ALA A 154 54.29 13.19 13.66
C ALA A 154 55.37 12.57 14.57
N ARG A 155 55.13 11.38 15.13
CA ARG A 155 56.15 10.66 15.93
C ARG A 155 57.31 10.19 15.06
N ALA A 156 57.03 9.69 13.86
CA ALA A 156 58.05 9.26 12.91
C ALA A 156 58.93 10.43 12.46
N ALA A 157 58.32 11.59 12.18
CA ALA A 157 59.05 12.82 11.84
C ALA A 157 60.00 13.24 12.98
N LYS A 158 59.51 13.30 14.22
CA LYS A 158 60.35 13.62 15.40
C LYS A 158 61.48 12.61 15.61
N ALA A 159 61.22 11.33 15.40
CA ALA A 159 62.26 10.30 15.49
C ALA A 159 63.32 10.46 14.39
N SER A 160 62.91 10.84 13.17
CA SER A 160 63.82 11.12 12.06
C SER A 160 64.68 12.37 12.31
N GLU A 161 64.09 13.43 12.88
CA GLU A 161 64.82 14.63 13.30
C GLU A 161 65.86 14.28 14.37
N ALA A 162 65.46 13.60 15.44
CA ALA A 162 66.36 13.17 16.51
C ALA A 162 67.50 12.25 15.99
N ALA A 163 67.21 11.35 15.06
CA ALA A 163 68.23 10.50 14.44
C ALA A 163 69.21 11.31 13.58
N SER A 164 68.76 12.39 12.94
CA SER A 164 69.61 13.28 12.14
C SER A 164 70.51 14.14 13.02
N GLU A 165 69.97 14.65 14.13
CA GLU A 165 70.74 15.38 15.16
C GLU A 165 71.82 14.48 15.77
N ALA A 166 71.45 13.25 16.20
CA ALA A 166 72.40 12.30 16.76
C ALA A 166 73.53 11.93 15.78
N LYS A 167 73.23 11.81 14.47
CA LYS A 167 74.25 11.60 13.44
C LYS A 167 75.21 12.79 13.32
N LYS A 168 74.68 14.02 13.39
CA LYS A 168 75.48 15.24 13.33
C LYS A 168 76.41 15.33 14.55
N GLU A 169 75.88 15.13 15.76
CA GLU A 169 76.65 15.10 17.00
C GLU A 169 77.75 14.02 16.97
N ALA A 170 77.43 12.82 16.50
CA ALA A 170 78.40 11.75 16.35
C ALA A 170 79.51 12.10 15.34
N SER A 171 79.18 12.79 14.25
CA SER A 171 80.16 13.26 13.26
C SER A 171 81.07 14.35 13.84
N GLU A 172 80.51 15.30 14.58
CA GLU A 172 81.28 16.35 15.26
C GLU A 172 82.22 15.76 16.32
N ALA A 173 81.74 14.81 17.13
CA ALA A 173 82.54 14.11 18.13
C ALA A 173 83.71 13.34 17.48
N LYS A 174 83.47 12.62 16.39
CA LYS A 174 84.53 11.94 15.61
C LYS A 174 85.56 12.93 15.07
N GLY A 175 85.11 14.08 14.56
CA GLY A 175 86.01 15.13 14.06
C GLY A 175 86.92 15.72 15.15
N LYS A 176 86.37 15.94 16.36
CA LYS A 176 87.15 16.40 17.52
C LYS A 176 88.19 15.37 17.95
N LEU A 177 87.80 14.10 18.11
CA LEU A 177 88.71 13.01 18.46
C LEU A 177 89.85 12.87 17.44
N ALA A 178 89.54 12.91 16.14
CA ALA A 178 90.57 12.83 15.11
C ALA A 178 91.55 14.02 15.14
N ASN A 179 91.10 15.21 15.52
CA ASN A 179 91.98 16.37 15.71
C ASN A 179 92.84 16.25 16.97
N GLU A 180 92.29 15.75 18.07
CA GLU A 180 93.05 15.46 19.30
C GLU A 180 94.13 14.40 19.05
N GLU A 181 93.79 13.30 18.36
CA GLU A 181 94.75 12.27 17.96
C GLU A 181 95.89 12.84 17.12
N ARG A 182 95.59 13.73 16.16
CA ARG A 182 96.62 14.43 15.36
C ARG A 182 97.50 15.35 16.21
N ALA A 183 96.91 16.10 17.14
CA ALA A 183 97.66 16.99 18.03
C ALA A 183 98.62 16.20 18.94
N HIS A 184 98.16 15.07 19.49
CA HIS A 184 98.99 14.16 20.26
C HIS A 184 100.10 13.50 19.43
N ALA A 185 99.81 13.10 18.19
CA ALA A 185 100.82 12.56 17.28
C ALA A 185 101.90 13.61 16.94
N ALA A 186 101.50 14.87 16.71
CA ALA A 186 102.44 15.96 16.45
C ALA A 186 103.34 16.25 17.67
N THR A 187 102.77 16.35 18.87
CA THR A 187 103.57 16.54 20.10
C THR A 187 104.50 15.36 20.38
N ARG A 188 104.09 14.12 20.07
CA ARG A 188 104.96 12.95 20.18
C ARG A 188 106.12 13.00 19.19
N ALA A 189 105.86 13.40 17.94
CA ALA A 189 106.89 13.56 16.93
C ALA A 189 107.89 14.67 17.31
N ASP A 190 107.42 15.79 17.86
CA ASP A 190 108.29 16.88 18.32
C ASP A 190 109.20 16.44 19.49
N LEU A 191 108.71 15.57 20.39
CA LEU A 191 109.49 15.00 21.50
C LEU A 191 110.53 13.96 21.05
N GLU A 192 110.34 13.30 19.90
CA GLU A 192 111.30 12.32 19.35
C GLU A 192 112.44 12.99 18.54
N VAL A 193 112.33 14.29 18.24
CA VAL A 193 113.30 15.06 17.43
C VAL A 193 114.27 15.91 18.28
N THR A 194 114.03 16.05 19.59
CA THR A 194 114.93 16.71 20.57
C THR A 194 115.80 15.72 21.33
#